data_AF-A0A937RN06-F1
#
_entry.id   AF-A0A937RN06-F1
#
_cell.length_a   1.000
_cell.length_b   1.000
_cell.length_c   1.000
_cell.angle_alpha   90.00
_cell.angle_beta   90.00
_cell.angle_gamma   90.00
#
_symmetry.space_group_name_H-M   'P 1'
#
loop_
_entity.id
_entity.type
_entity.pdbx_description
1 polymer ?
#
loop_
_entity_poly.entity_id
_entity_poly.type
_entity_poly.pdbx_seq_one_letter_code
_entity_poly.pdbx_strand_id
1 'polypeptide(L)'
;MLGGWEQCRALITFGTPYRGAPVAADYLANGARKFGVQLRGLTKLVSSFPSVYQLLPRYAIVRDISPEAKRLREDGAELPLLRVGELPVERVGDLSVEQARLARENFHVKLRSPRLQGDQAWNPLAGFGHGTVQALEYDGKKLTVAVGLPSARELAIDEPLRDLLDSGDGTVPALSAIPLELAKQRLWSWENGKHGTAHCERYLLRKLVLSLAAMGSDVDTSHLEGPSDDEPEPERPATEQAAALAESVVPAAGPTLDLALDAVFASDEPVEIRCAVRATMVDAPATLTITAADGSTTPVVPALEPCDESGAGFRWELPPLPPGAYQATVSAGSLELTTSDVFEVLEAENSA
;
A
#
# COMPACT_ATOMS: atom_id res chain seq x y z
N MET A 1 5.14 7.15 27.89
CA MET A 1 4.20 6.07 27.51
C MET A 1 3.62 5.47 28.77
N LEU A 2 2.37 5.00 28.75
CA LEU A 2 1.62 4.51 29.92
C LEU A 2 1.79 3.00 30.19
N GLY A 3 2.80 2.34 29.63
CA GLY A 3 3.09 0.91 29.90
C GLY A 3 2.13 -0.11 29.28
N GLY A 4 1.02 0.29 28.66
CA GLY A 4 0.02 -0.64 28.10
C GLY A 4 0.55 -1.60 27.03
N TRP A 5 1.67 -1.28 26.38
CA TRP A 5 2.33 -2.21 25.47
C TRP A 5 2.75 -3.50 26.19
N GLU A 6 3.17 -3.47 27.46
CA GLU A 6 3.60 -4.67 28.22
C GLU A 6 2.48 -5.69 28.45
N GLN A 7 1.22 -5.23 28.38
CA GLN A 7 0.02 -6.07 28.54
C GLN A 7 -0.58 -6.48 27.20
N CYS A 8 0.02 -6.07 26.09
CA CYS A 8 -0.44 -6.41 24.76
C CYS A 8 -0.09 -7.87 24.45
N ARG A 9 -1.07 -8.69 24.04
CA ARG A 9 -0.80 -10.07 23.59
C ARG A 9 -0.24 -10.10 22.17
N ALA A 10 -0.76 -9.24 21.30
CA ALA A 10 -0.36 -9.15 19.90
C ALA A 10 -0.64 -7.76 19.34
N LEU A 11 0.23 -7.30 18.43
CA LEU A 11 0.01 -6.09 17.63
C LEU A 11 -0.32 -6.50 16.20
N ILE A 12 -1.55 -6.24 15.77
CA ILE A 12 -2.03 -6.52 14.41
C ILE A 12 -2.29 -5.19 13.72
N THR A 13 -1.71 -5.00 12.54
CA THR A 13 -1.82 -3.73 11.81
C THR A 13 -2.20 -3.95 10.37
N PHE A 14 -3.07 -3.10 9.83
CA PHE A 14 -3.53 -3.17 8.45
C PHE A 14 -2.98 -1.97 7.67
N GLY A 15 -2.33 -2.21 6.52
CA GLY A 15 -1.90 -1.15 5.60
C GLY A 15 -1.09 -0.04 6.25
N THR A 16 -0.38 -0.31 7.34
CA THR A 16 0.23 0.76 8.15
C THR A 16 1.49 1.28 7.48
N PRO A 17 1.60 2.59 7.19
CA PRO A 17 2.77 3.14 6.50
C PRO A 17 3.93 3.33 7.49
N TYR A 18 4.55 2.24 7.95
CA TYR A 18 5.67 2.25 8.90
C TYR A 18 6.85 3.11 8.45
N ARG A 19 6.99 3.26 7.14
CA ARG A 19 8.05 4.06 6.52
C ARG A 19 7.52 5.34 5.86
N GLY A 20 6.26 5.70 6.09
CA GLY A 20 5.58 6.86 5.51
C GLY A 20 4.96 6.58 4.14
N ALA A 21 4.13 7.50 3.64
CA ALA A 21 3.41 7.36 2.38
C ALA A 21 3.76 8.50 1.41
N PRO A 22 4.20 8.22 0.17
CA PRO A 22 4.52 9.25 -0.82
C PRO A 22 3.37 10.22 -1.11
N VAL A 23 2.12 9.75 -0.99
CA VAL A 23 0.91 10.57 -1.09
C VAL A 23 0.91 11.75 -0.10
N ALA A 24 1.51 11.61 1.09
CA ALA A 24 1.63 12.74 2.03
C ALA A 24 2.50 13.87 1.46
N ALA A 25 3.55 13.53 0.71
CA ALA A 25 4.40 14.51 0.05
C ALA A 25 3.66 15.23 -1.08
N ASP A 26 2.82 14.50 -1.83
CA ASP A 26 1.96 15.07 -2.86
C ASP A 26 0.96 16.07 -2.29
N TYR A 27 0.28 15.71 -1.20
CA TYR A 27 -0.65 16.63 -0.53
C TYR A 27 0.03 17.92 -0.07
N LEU A 28 1.21 17.82 0.54
CA LEU A 28 1.95 18.98 1.00
C LEU A 28 2.52 19.82 -0.16
N ALA A 29 3.01 19.19 -1.24
CA ALA A 29 3.64 19.90 -2.34
C ALA A 29 2.65 20.46 -3.36
N ASN A 30 1.59 19.71 -3.67
CA ASN A 30 0.64 20.00 -4.75
C ASN A 30 -0.76 20.38 -4.26
N GLY A 31 -1.04 20.19 -2.97
CA GLY A 31 -2.31 20.50 -2.33
C GLY A 31 -3.41 19.47 -2.58
N ALA A 32 -4.43 19.48 -1.73
CA ALA A 32 -5.62 18.68 -1.90
C ALA A 32 -6.46 19.17 -3.10
N ARG A 33 -6.92 18.23 -3.93
CA ARG A 33 -7.77 18.50 -5.09
C ARG A 33 -9.05 17.68 -4.99
N LYS A 34 -10.17 18.28 -5.39
CA LYS A 34 -11.46 17.59 -5.55
C LYS A 34 -12.12 18.13 -6.82
N PHE A 35 -12.58 17.26 -7.72
CA PHE A 35 -13.16 17.64 -9.02
C PHE A 35 -12.30 18.64 -9.83
N GLY A 36 -10.97 18.45 -9.83
CA GLY A 36 -10.04 19.38 -10.49
C GLY A 36 -9.86 20.74 -9.81
N VAL A 37 -10.59 21.04 -8.73
CA VAL A 37 -10.48 22.28 -7.95
C VAL A 37 -9.49 22.11 -6.80
N GLN A 38 -8.58 23.07 -6.65
CA GLN A 38 -7.63 23.09 -5.54
C GLN A 38 -8.28 23.62 -4.26
N LEU A 39 -8.35 22.78 -3.23
CA LEU A 39 -8.96 23.12 -1.93
C LEU A 39 -7.98 23.87 -1.03
N ARG A 40 -7.56 25.08 -1.44
CA ARG A 40 -6.46 25.83 -0.78
C ARG A 40 -6.64 26.02 0.73
N GLY A 41 -7.86 26.23 1.21
CA GLY A 41 -8.15 26.35 2.65
C GLY A 41 -7.87 25.04 3.41
N LEU A 42 -8.34 23.92 2.85
CA LEU A 42 -8.08 22.59 3.39
C LEU A 42 -6.60 22.24 3.31
N THR A 43 -5.93 22.52 2.19
CA THR A 43 -4.49 22.33 2.04
C THR A 43 -3.71 23.06 3.12
N LYS A 44 -4.01 24.35 3.37
CA LYS A 44 -3.33 25.12 4.43
C LYS A 44 -3.55 24.53 5.82
N LEU A 45 -4.77 24.07 6.11
CA LEU A 45 -5.10 23.42 7.38
C LEU A 45 -4.33 22.11 7.55
N VAL A 46 -4.40 21.22 6.57
CA VAL A 46 -3.71 19.92 6.59
C VAL A 46 -2.20 20.10 6.68
N SER A 47 -1.63 21.04 5.91
CA SER A 47 -0.21 21.39 5.96
C SER A 47 0.24 22.02 7.27
N SER A 48 -0.67 22.43 8.16
CA SER A 48 -0.33 22.92 9.50
C SER A 48 -0.15 21.79 10.52
N PHE A 49 -0.62 20.58 10.23
CA PHE A 49 -0.57 19.47 11.17
C PHE A 49 0.79 18.75 11.15
N PRO A 50 1.49 18.63 12.29
CA PRO A 50 2.74 17.89 12.37
C PRO A 50 2.62 16.42 11.95
N SER A 51 1.45 15.82 12.14
CA SER A 51 1.18 14.41 11.79
C SER A 51 1.35 14.15 10.29
N VAL A 52 1.04 15.11 9.41
CA VAL A 52 1.20 14.94 7.96
C VAL A 52 2.67 14.87 7.59
N TYR A 53 3.51 15.72 8.21
CA TYR A 53 4.97 15.63 8.07
C TYR A 53 5.55 14.35 8.68
N GLN A 54 4.93 13.83 9.74
CA GLN A 54 5.29 12.52 10.32
C GLN A 54 4.88 11.34 9.41
N LEU A 55 3.96 11.53 8.47
CA LEU A 55 3.63 10.51 7.47
C LEU A 55 4.55 10.55 6.24
N LEU A 56 5.45 11.54 6.12
CA LEU A 56 6.36 11.62 4.99
C LEU A 56 7.28 10.39 4.91
N PRO A 57 7.59 9.92 3.69
CA PRO A 57 8.51 8.82 3.49
C PRO A 57 9.84 9.06 4.17
N ARG A 58 10.20 8.12 5.06
CA ARG A 58 11.42 8.21 5.85
C ARG A 58 12.64 7.68 5.11
N TYR A 59 12.50 7.18 3.89
CA TYR A 59 13.51 6.54 3.04
C TYR A 59 13.71 7.32 1.74
N ALA A 60 14.80 7.05 1.04
CA ALA A 60 15.14 7.75 -0.18
C ALA A 60 14.25 7.26 -1.33
N ILE A 61 13.45 8.17 -1.89
CA ILE A 61 12.46 7.88 -2.94
C ILE A 61 12.28 9.00 -3.96
N VAL A 62 12.96 10.13 -3.74
CA VAL A 62 12.85 11.29 -4.60
C VAL A 62 13.95 11.20 -5.65
N ARG A 63 13.56 11.05 -6.91
CA ARG A 63 14.46 11.18 -8.05
C ARG A 63 14.59 12.65 -8.42
N ASP A 64 15.79 13.21 -8.27
CA ASP A 64 16.07 14.54 -8.79
C ASP A 64 16.24 14.46 -10.31
N ILE A 65 15.27 14.99 -11.05
CA ILE A 65 15.26 15.09 -12.51
C ILE A 65 15.42 16.55 -12.98
N SER A 66 15.91 17.43 -12.10
CA SER A 66 16.18 18.82 -12.44
C SER A 66 17.20 18.94 -13.58
N PRO A 67 17.22 20.08 -14.31
CA PRO A 67 18.21 20.29 -15.37
C PRO A 67 19.66 20.14 -14.90
N GLU A 68 19.95 20.49 -13.65
CA GLU A 68 21.29 20.32 -13.06
C GLU A 68 21.61 18.85 -12.81
N ALA A 69 20.71 18.11 -12.15
CA ALA A 69 20.87 16.68 -11.92
C ALA A 69 20.96 15.88 -13.23
N LYS A 70 20.26 16.33 -14.27
CA LYS A 70 20.31 15.71 -15.60
C LYS A 70 21.68 15.91 -16.26
N ARG A 71 22.24 17.12 -16.22
CA ARG A 71 23.60 17.40 -16.72
C ARG A 71 24.65 16.56 -16.00
N LEU A 72 24.58 16.47 -14.66
CA LEU A 72 25.50 15.66 -13.88
C LEU A 72 25.45 14.18 -14.29
N ARG A 73 24.26 13.62 -14.56
CA ARG A 73 24.13 12.24 -15.05
C ARG A 73 24.66 12.06 -16.48
N GLU A 74 24.46 13.05 -17.35
CA GLU A 74 25.04 13.07 -18.70
C GLU A 74 26.58 13.08 -18.66
N ASP A 75 27.16 13.74 -17.64
CA ASP A 75 28.60 13.73 -17.34
C ASP A 75 29.07 12.45 -16.61
N GLY A 76 28.17 11.48 -16.39
CA GLY A 76 28.47 10.17 -15.80
C GLY A 76 28.35 10.08 -14.29
N ALA A 77 27.82 11.10 -13.60
CA ALA A 77 27.58 11.04 -12.17
C ALA A 77 26.41 10.13 -11.82
N GLU A 78 26.59 9.25 -10.84
CA GLU A 78 25.50 8.50 -10.23
C GLU A 78 24.91 9.31 -9.07
N LEU A 79 23.71 9.85 -9.26
CA LEU A 79 23.01 10.62 -8.23
C LEU A 79 22.09 9.69 -7.44
N PRO A 80 22.22 9.63 -6.10
CA PRO A 80 21.35 8.82 -5.27
C PRO A 80 19.92 9.38 -5.26
N LEU A 81 18.95 8.53 -4.91
CA LEU A 81 17.63 9.00 -4.51
C LEU A 81 17.77 9.87 -3.26
N LEU A 82 16.94 10.92 -3.17
CA LEU A 82 16.87 11.82 -2.02
C LEU A 82 15.69 11.43 -1.12
N ARG A 83 15.78 11.76 0.16
CA ARG A 83 14.61 11.87 1.04
C ARG A 83 13.94 13.22 0.82
N VAL A 84 12.68 13.33 1.22
CA VAL A 84 11.93 14.59 1.14
C VAL A 84 12.63 15.74 1.88
N GLY A 85 13.22 15.45 3.06
CA GLY A 85 13.98 16.43 3.84
C GLY A 85 15.40 16.72 3.34
N GLU A 86 15.83 16.12 2.22
CA GLU A 86 17.15 16.29 1.59
C GLU A 86 17.06 17.05 0.26
N LEU A 87 15.87 17.51 -0.13
CA LEU A 87 15.66 18.34 -1.32
C LEU A 87 16.51 19.62 -1.25
N PRO A 88 17.13 20.07 -2.36
CA PRO A 88 18.04 21.22 -2.39
C PRO A 88 17.30 22.57 -2.41
N VAL A 89 16.17 22.67 -1.71
CA VAL A 89 15.33 23.87 -1.62
C VAL A 89 14.70 23.96 -0.24
N GLU A 90 14.26 25.15 0.15
CA GLU A 90 13.57 25.33 1.44
C GLU A 90 12.12 24.81 1.40
N ARG A 91 11.45 24.98 0.25
CA ARG A 91 10.03 24.61 0.07
C ARG A 91 9.75 24.16 -1.36
N VAL A 92 8.75 23.29 -1.51
CA VAL A 92 8.14 22.93 -2.80
C VAL A 92 6.63 23.04 -2.65
N GLY A 93 6.00 24.06 -3.23
CA GLY A 93 4.61 24.40 -2.90
C GLY A 93 4.45 24.74 -1.41
N ASP A 94 3.52 24.08 -0.71
CA ASP A 94 3.30 24.28 0.73
C ASP A 94 4.21 23.40 1.62
N LEU A 95 4.88 22.39 1.03
CA LEU A 95 5.82 21.50 1.71
C LEU A 95 7.05 22.28 2.18
N SER A 96 7.32 22.24 3.48
CA SER A 96 8.58 22.73 4.06
C SER A 96 9.59 21.58 4.21
N VAL A 97 10.74 21.71 3.55
CA VAL A 97 11.83 20.71 3.61
C VAL A 97 12.43 20.65 5.02
N GLU A 98 12.54 21.80 5.69
CA GLU A 98 12.97 21.84 7.09
C GLU A 98 12.01 21.07 8.01
N GLN A 99 10.69 21.28 7.89
CA GLN A 99 9.72 20.55 8.71
C GLN A 99 9.74 19.04 8.41
N ALA A 100 9.95 18.64 7.15
CA ALA A 100 10.13 17.23 6.79
C ALA A 100 11.36 16.62 7.49
N ARG A 101 12.49 17.33 7.49
CA ARG A 101 13.71 16.93 8.19
C ARG A 101 13.47 16.83 9.71
N LEU A 102 12.85 17.85 10.30
CA LEU A 102 12.55 17.90 11.74
C LEU A 102 11.57 16.81 12.17
N ALA A 103 10.53 16.50 11.37
CA ALA A 103 9.61 15.41 11.66
C ALA A 103 10.35 14.06 11.71
N ARG A 104 11.29 13.83 10.78
CA ARG A 104 12.13 12.63 10.81
C ARG A 104 12.99 12.56 12.08
N GLU A 105 13.68 13.63 12.42
CA GLU A 105 14.60 13.67 13.56
C GLU A 105 13.87 13.61 14.91
N ASN A 106 12.82 14.39 15.07
CA ASN A 106 12.14 14.54 16.35
C ASN A 106 11.13 13.44 16.64
N PHE A 107 10.60 12.78 15.62
CA PHE A 107 9.64 11.69 15.79
C PHE A 107 10.25 10.35 15.42
N HIS A 108 10.58 10.14 14.14
CA HIS A 108 10.97 8.83 13.62
C HIS A 108 12.31 8.29 14.11
N VAL A 109 13.28 9.16 14.40
CA VAL A 109 14.56 8.75 14.99
C VAL A 109 14.38 8.46 16.48
N LYS A 110 13.61 9.28 17.20
CA LYS A 110 13.35 9.06 18.64
C LYS A 110 12.51 7.82 18.90
N LEU A 111 11.64 7.43 17.97
CA LEU A 111 10.85 6.20 18.03
C LEU A 111 11.64 4.93 17.72
N ARG A 112 12.89 5.03 17.22
CA ARG A 112 13.77 3.86 17.09
C ARG A 112 14.21 3.40 18.47
N SER A 113 13.36 2.61 19.13
CA SER A 113 13.67 1.95 20.38
C SER A 113 13.99 0.48 20.12
N PRO A 114 15.10 -0.05 20.66
CA PRO A 114 15.34 -1.51 20.68
C PRO A 114 14.24 -2.30 21.40
N ARG A 115 13.34 -1.62 22.14
CA ARG A 115 12.32 -2.23 22.99
C ARG A 115 11.13 -2.86 22.26
N LEU A 116 11.01 -2.69 20.94
CA LEU A 116 10.05 -3.45 20.14
C LEU A 116 10.47 -4.92 19.94
N GLN A 117 11.59 -5.35 20.53
CA GLN A 117 12.03 -6.74 20.64
C GLN A 117 11.40 -7.48 21.83
N GLY A 118 10.20 -7.10 22.27
CA GLY A 118 9.45 -7.96 23.18
C GLY A 118 8.93 -9.19 22.44
N ASP A 119 8.68 -10.29 23.14
CA ASP A 119 8.12 -11.54 22.60
C ASP A 119 6.66 -11.40 22.07
N GLN A 120 6.18 -10.18 21.88
CA GLN A 120 4.84 -9.91 21.36
C GLN A 120 4.74 -10.29 19.91
N ALA A 121 3.72 -11.09 19.59
CA ALA A 121 3.38 -11.43 18.23
C ALA A 121 3.00 -10.15 17.47
N TRP A 122 3.88 -9.69 16.58
CA TRP A 122 3.63 -8.57 15.69
C TRP A 122 3.30 -9.11 14.31
N ASN A 123 2.05 -8.89 13.89
CA ASN A 123 1.51 -9.38 12.63
C ASN A 123 1.11 -8.18 11.75
N PRO A 124 2.05 -7.59 10.98
CA PRO A 124 1.70 -6.61 9.98
C PRO A 124 1.05 -7.28 8.76
N LEU A 125 -0.05 -6.69 8.31
CA LEU A 125 -0.74 -7.05 7.08
C LEU A 125 -0.50 -5.95 6.04
N ALA A 126 0.32 -6.28 5.05
CA ALA A 126 0.67 -5.42 3.95
C ALA A 126 -0.27 -5.69 2.76
N GLY A 127 -0.86 -4.64 2.21
CA GLY A 127 -1.61 -4.80 0.96
C GLY A 127 -0.69 -4.79 -0.26
N PHE A 128 -1.09 -5.50 -1.32
CA PHE A 128 -0.32 -5.64 -2.55
C PHE A 128 -1.22 -5.77 -3.79
N GLY A 129 -0.62 -5.70 -4.96
CA GLY A 129 -1.28 -5.92 -6.26
C GLY A 129 -1.94 -4.67 -6.85
N HIS A 130 -2.12 -3.59 -6.08
CA HIS A 130 -2.72 -2.36 -6.58
C HIS A 130 -1.66 -1.33 -7.01
N GLY A 131 -1.95 -0.62 -8.10
CA GLY A 131 -1.19 0.55 -8.52
C GLY A 131 -1.12 1.58 -7.39
N THR A 132 0.08 1.84 -6.89
CA THR A 132 0.32 2.67 -5.71
C THR A 132 1.46 3.65 -5.98
N VAL A 133 1.33 4.89 -5.52
CA VAL A 133 2.43 5.86 -5.61
C VAL A 133 3.58 5.39 -4.74
N GLN A 134 4.75 5.16 -5.34
CA GLN A 134 5.92 4.65 -4.62
C GLN A 134 7.16 5.53 -4.71
N ALA A 135 7.18 6.46 -5.66
CA ALA A 135 8.29 7.36 -5.89
C ALA A 135 7.81 8.80 -6.08
N LEU A 136 8.78 9.72 -5.97
CA LEU A 136 8.60 11.13 -6.22
C LEU A 136 9.65 11.59 -7.22
N GLU A 137 9.31 12.52 -8.08
CA GLU A 137 10.25 13.14 -9.02
C GLU A 137 10.27 14.64 -8.80
N TYR A 138 11.47 15.22 -8.74
CA TYR A 138 11.68 16.64 -8.52
C TYR A 138 12.37 17.26 -9.73
N ASP A 139 11.70 18.22 -10.38
CA ASP A 139 12.20 18.86 -11.62
C ASP A 139 13.01 20.16 -11.38
N GLY A 140 13.32 20.47 -10.12
CA GLY A 140 13.91 21.75 -9.72
C GLY A 140 12.89 22.82 -9.31
N LYS A 141 11.59 22.56 -9.46
CA LYS A 141 10.50 23.48 -9.09
C LYS A 141 9.31 22.79 -8.45
N LYS A 142 8.94 21.60 -8.94
CA LYS A 142 7.75 20.86 -8.56
C LYS A 142 8.13 19.43 -8.19
N LEU A 143 7.35 18.87 -7.26
CA LEU A 143 7.37 17.46 -6.91
C LEU A 143 6.20 16.77 -7.62
N THR A 144 6.45 15.71 -8.37
CA THR A 144 5.42 14.86 -8.99
C THR A 144 5.48 13.47 -8.42
N VAL A 145 4.33 12.81 -8.35
CA VAL A 145 4.22 11.42 -7.92
C VAL A 145 4.47 10.47 -9.07
N ALA A 146 5.11 9.34 -8.79
CA ALA A 146 5.30 8.25 -9.73
C ALA A 146 4.72 6.96 -9.14
N VAL A 147 3.91 6.28 -9.95
CA VAL A 147 3.41 4.93 -9.66
C VAL A 147 4.51 3.94 -9.98
N GLY A 148 4.76 3.03 -9.04
CA GLY A 148 5.83 2.04 -9.14
C GLY A 148 7.16 2.49 -8.54
N LEU A 149 7.94 1.50 -8.13
CA LEU A 149 9.24 1.66 -7.47
C LEU A 149 10.31 2.10 -8.46
N PRO A 150 11.31 2.89 -7.99
CA PRO A 150 12.56 3.08 -8.72
C PRO A 150 13.21 1.73 -9.06
N SER A 151 14.16 1.75 -10.00
CA SER A 151 14.85 0.53 -10.42
C SER A 151 15.57 -0.15 -9.24
N ALA A 152 15.76 -1.46 -9.32
CA ALA A 152 16.44 -2.22 -8.28
C ALA A 152 17.86 -1.67 -8.01
N ARG A 153 18.55 -1.19 -9.07
CA ARG A 153 19.84 -0.48 -8.97
C ARG A 153 19.74 0.82 -8.16
N GLU A 154 18.75 1.67 -8.44
CA GLU A 154 18.56 2.93 -7.70
C GLU A 154 18.22 2.70 -6.22
N LEU A 155 17.52 1.60 -5.91
CA LEU A 155 17.16 1.19 -4.55
C LEU A 155 18.25 0.36 -3.85
N ALA A 156 19.25 -0.10 -4.57
CA ALA A 156 20.26 -1.08 -4.11
C ALA A 156 19.63 -2.36 -3.51
N ILE A 157 18.66 -2.94 -4.21
CA ILE A 157 18.01 -4.22 -3.89
C ILE A 157 18.06 -5.16 -5.10
N ASP A 158 17.73 -6.44 -4.91
CA ASP A 158 17.63 -7.40 -6.00
C ASP A 158 16.30 -7.26 -6.78
N GLU A 159 16.30 -7.52 -8.09
CA GLU A 159 15.11 -7.41 -8.94
C GLU A 159 13.91 -8.22 -8.44
N PRO A 160 14.04 -9.49 -8.01
CA PRO A 160 12.89 -10.24 -7.50
C PRO A 160 12.25 -9.59 -6.26
N LEU A 161 13.05 -8.96 -5.40
CA LEU A 161 12.55 -8.23 -4.24
C LEU A 161 11.90 -6.92 -4.65
N ARG A 162 12.47 -6.23 -5.65
CA ARG A 162 11.87 -5.01 -6.22
C ARG A 162 10.50 -5.31 -6.79
N ASP A 163 10.35 -6.34 -7.61
CA ASP A 163 9.09 -6.71 -8.25
C ASP A 163 8.02 -7.11 -7.23
N LEU A 164 8.41 -7.85 -6.18
CA LEU A 164 7.50 -8.18 -5.07
C LEU A 164 6.97 -6.92 -4.36
N LEU A 165 7.80 -5.89 -4.24
CA LEU A 165 7.46 -4.64 -3.56
C LEU A 165 6.88 -3.58 -4.51
N ASP A 166 6.86 -3.83 -5.82
CA ASP A 166 6.41 -2.91 -6.86
C ASP A 166 4.87 -2.81 -6.95
N SER A 167 4.20 -2.83 -5.81
CA SER A 167 2.77 -2.54 -5.67
C SER A 167 2.44 -1.99 -4.28
N GLY A 168 1.16 -1.93 -3.93
CA GLY A 168 0.69 -1.62 -2.60
C GLY A 168 -0.81 -1.86 -2.49
N ASP A 169 -1.47 -1.16 -1.58
CA ASP A 169 -2.93 -1.21 -1.36
C ASP A 169 -3.69 -0.06 -2.06
N GLY A 170 -3.03 0.64 -2.99
CA GLY A 170 -3.54 1.84 -3.66
C GLY A 170 -3.21 3.14 -2.93
N THR A 171 -2.79 3.09 -1.66
CA THR A 171 -2.40 4.27 -0.86
C THR A 171 -1.01 4.12 -0.26
N VAL A 172 -0.75 2.98 0.37
CA VAL A 172 0.47 2.65 1.09
C VAL A 172 1.30 1.66 0.27
N PRO A 173 2.53 2.03 -0.11
CA PRO A 173 3.48 1.12 -0.76
C PRO A 173 3.68 -0.16 0.05
N ALA A 174 3.78 -1.32 -0.62
CA ALA A 174 4.14 -2.58 0.01
C ALA A 174 5.46 -2.47 0.80
N LEU A 175 6.46 -1.77 0.22
CA LEU A 175 7.72 -1.47 0.89
C LEU A 175 7.54 -0.67 2.19
N SER A 176 6.54 0.21 2.28
CA SER A 176 6.27 1.00 3.48
C SER A 176 5.45 0.26 4.52
N ALA A 177 4.60 -0.67 4.07
CA ALA A 177 3.76 -1.51 4.93
C ALA A 177 4.55 -2.54 5.76
N ILE A 178 5.84 -2.72 5.47
CA ILE A 178 6.73 -3.62 6.19
C ILE A 178 7.51 -2.84 7.28
N PRO A 179 7.37 -3.19 8.56
CA PRO A 179 8.18 -2.61 9.62
C PRO A 179 9.68 -2.78 9.38
N LEU A 180 10.50 -1.84 9.84
CA LEU A 180 11.97 -1.99 9.70
C LEU A 180 12.50 -3.13 10.59
N GLU A 181 11.87 -3.32 11.74
CA GLU A 181 12.21 -4.27 12.79
C GLU A 181 11.98 -5.71 12.32
N LEU A 182 10.91 -5.94 11.54
CA LEU A 182 10.56 -7.24 11.00
C LEU A 182 11.20 -7.52 9.64
N ALA A 183 11.83 -6.52 9.00
CA ALA A 183 12.38 -6.58 7.63
C ALA A 183 13.22 -7.83 7.33
N LYS A 184 13.89 -8.39 8.36
CA LYS A 184 14.72 -9.60 8.25
C LYS A 184 14.02 -10.89 8.66
N GLN A 185 12.96 -10.80 9.46
CA GLN A 185 12.27 -11.94 10.06
C GLN A 185 11.18 -12.53 9.14
N ARG A 186 10.74 -11.78 8.12
CA ARG A 186 9.70 -12.19 7.16
C ARG A 186 8.38 -12.62 7.81
N LEU A 187 8.11 -12.16 9.03
CA LEU A 187 6.90 -12.40 9.80
C LEU A 187 5.81 -11.37 9.45
N TRP A 188 5.38 -11.34 8.18
CA TRP A 188 4.30 -10.46 7.72
C TRP A 188 3.33 -11.22 6.83
N SER A 189 2.10 -10.74 6.77
CA SER A 189 1.06 -11.28 5.89
C SER A 189 0.76 -10.31 4.75
N TRP A 190 0.31 -10.87 3.63
CA TRP A 190 -0.07 -10.15 2.42
C TRP A 190 -1.57 -10.25 2.18
N GLU A 191 -2.19 -9.19 1.66
CA GLU A 191 -3.61 -9.15 1.26
C GLU A 191 -3.79 -8.36 -0.04
N ASN A 192 -4.54 -8.87 -1.04
CA ASN A 192 -4.84 -8.13 -2.27
C ASN A 192 -6.11 -7.25 -2.09
N GLY A 193 -6.11 -6.47 -1.00
CA GLY A 193 -7.18 -5.55 -0.65
C GLY A 193 -6.73 -4.10 -0.77
N LYS A 194 -7.67 -3.22 -1.11
CA LYS A 194 -7.46 -1.76 -1.08
C LYS A 194 -7.32 -1.24 0.34
N HIS A 195 -6.60 -0.13 0.50
CA HIS A 195 -6.38 0.51 1.81
C HIS A 195 -7.68 0.73 2.60
N GLY A 196 -8.71 1.23 1.92
CA GLY A 196 -10.00 1.58 2.52
C GLY A 196 -10.86 0.39 2.93
N THR A 197 -10.59 -0.81 2.43
CA THR A 197 -11.48 -1.99 2.55
C THR A 197 -10.77 -3.25 3.01
N ALA A 198 -9.44 -3.30 3.00
CA ALA A 198 -8.67 -4.50 3.37
C ALA A 198 -9.09 -5.05 4.75
N HIS A 199 -9.41 -4.16 5.69
CA HIS A 199 -9.84 -4.53 7.04
C HIS A 199 -11.23 -5.18 7.13
N CYS A 200 -12.05 -5.11 6.08
CA CYS A 200 -13.35 -5.76 5.99
C CYS A 200 -13.40 -6.92 4.99
N GLU A 201 -12.27 -7.28 4.36
CA GLU A 201 -12.22 -8.39 3.43
C GLU A 201 -12.51 -9.72 4.15
N ARG A 202 -13.43 -10.50 3.59
CA ARG A 202 -14.00 -11.68 4.25
C ARG A 202 -12.93 -12.72 4.58
N TYR A 203 -12.02 -12.96 3.63
CA TYR A 203 -10.92 -13.91 3.82
C TYR A 203 -10.00 -13.47 4.95
N LEU A 204 -9.65 -12.19 4.97
CA LEU A 204 -8.80 -11.60 6.00
C LEU A 204 -9.43 -11.67 7.39
N LEU A 205 -10.72 -11.31 7.50
CA LEU A 205 -11.47 -11.41 8.76
C LEU A 205 -11.53 -12.84 9.26
N ARG A 206 -11.73 -13.83 8.37
CA ARG A 206 -11.70 -15.25 8.75
C ARG A 206 -10.33 -15.66 9.27
N LYS A 207 -9.25 -15.26 8.59
CA LYS A 207 -7.87 -15.52 9.02
C LYS A 207 -7.61 -14.88 10.39
N LEU A 208 -8.04 -13.64 10.58
CA LEU A 208 -7.92 -12.93 11.86
C LEU A 208 -8.65 -13.65 12.99
N VAL A 209 -9.90 -14.08 12.78
CA VAL A 209 -10.67 -14.83 13.80
C VAL A 209 -9.95 -16.13 14.18
N LEU A 210 -9.43 -16.87 13.19
CA LEU A 210 -8.66 -18.09 13.44
C LEU A 210 -7.35 -17.81 14.20
N SER A 211 -6.62 -16.75 13.82
CA SER A 211 -5.41 -16.32 14.52
C SER A 211 -5.68 -15.90 15.95
N LEU A 212 -6.75 -15.13 16.19
CA LEU A 212 -7.15 -14.72 17.53
C LEU A 212 -7.60 -15.90 18.39
N ALA A 213 -8.35 -16.85 17.81
CA ALA A 213 -8.74 -18.07 18.48
C ALA A 213 -7.52 -18.91 18.88
N ALA A 214 -6.55 -19.07 17.97
CA ALA A 214 -5.30 -19.78 18.23
C ALA A 214 -4.46 -19.10 19.33
N MET A 215 -4.31 -17.76 19.27
CA MET A 215 -3.62 -17.00 20.31
C MET A 215 -4.36 -17.02 21.66
N GLY A 216 -5.66 -17.25 21.64
CA GLY A 216 -6.52 -17.37 22.82
C GLY A 216 -6.51 -18.76 23.45
N SER A 217 -6.06 -19.77 22.71
CA SER A 217 -6.11 -21.17 23.12
C SER A 217 -4.74 -21.64 23.61
N ASP A 218 -4.68 -22.18 24.83
CA ASP A 218 -3.48 -22.87 25.36
C ASP A 218 -3.37 -24.30 24.76
N VAL A 219 -3.65 -24.45 23.47
CA VAL A 219 -3.66 -25.76 22.79
C VAL A 219 -2.21 -26.10 22.44
N ASP A 220 -1.57 -26.84 23.32
CA ASP A 220 -0.30 -27.50 23.05
C ASP A 220 -0.56 -28.73 22.18
N THR A 221 -0.14 -28.71 20.90
CA THR A 221 -0.27 -29.85 19.98
C THR A 221 0.96 -30.75 19.93
N SER A 222 2.02 -30.44 20.69
CA SER A 222 3.28 -31.22 20.65
C SER A 222 3.08 -32.70 20.99
N HIS A 223 2.11 -32.99 21.86
CA HIS A 223 1.73 -34.36 22.22
C HIS A 223 1.12 -35.18 21.06
N LEU A 224 0.72 -34.54 19.95
CA LEU A 224 0.18 -35.23 18.77
C LEU A 224 1.26 -35.80 17.85
N GLU A 225 2.52 -35.35 17.98
CA GLU A 225 3.62 -35.82 17.12
C GLU A 225 4.09 -37.25 17.47
N GLY A 226 3.59 -37.82 18.58
CA GLY A 226 4.08 -39.10 19.09
C GLY A 226 5.52 -38.99 19.61
N PRO A 227 6.12 -40.09 20.11
CA PRO A 227 7.53 -40.09 20.45
C PRO A 227 8.35 -39.87 19.18
N SER A 228 9.15 -38.81 19.13
CA SER A 228 10.07 -38.55 18.02
C SER A 228 11.11 -39.67 17.94
N ASP A 229 11.06 -40.48 16.89
CA ASP A 229 12.15 -41.37 16.51
C ASP A 229 13.26 -40.54 15.83
N ASP A 230 13.98 -39.69 16.57
CA ASP A 230 15.12 -38.97 15.98
C ASP A 230 16.30 -38.87 16.95
N GLU A 231 17.37 -39.60 16.58
CA GLU A 231 18.73 -39.11 16.78
C GLU A 231 18.86 -37.73 16.14
N PRO A 232 19.66 -36.81 16.70
CA PRO A 232 19.74 -35.44 16.20
C PRO A 232 20.22 -35.43 14.75
N GLU A 233 19.32 -35.10 13.81
CA GLU A 233 19.72 -34.66 12.48
C GLU A 233 20.74 -33.52 12.66
N PRO A 234 21.86 -33.54 11.91
CA PRO A 234 22.82 -32.45 11.98
C PRO A 234 22.12 -31.15 11.63
N GLU A 235 22.16 -30.19 12.57
CA GLU A 235 21.61 -28.84 12.40
C GLU A 235 22.00 -28.30 11.02
N ARG A 236 21.04 -28.24 10.10
CA ARG A 236 21.26 -27.53 8.85
C ARG A 236 21.56 -26.08 9.22
N PRO A 237 22.63 -25.48 8.70
CA PRO A 237 22.97 -24.11 9.05
C PRO A 237 21.78 -23.21 8.74
N ALA A 238 21.42 -22.32 9.68
CA ALA A 238 20.23 -21.46 9.61
C ALA A 238 20.09 -20.67 8.29
N THR A 239 21.19 -20.51 7.55
CA THR A 239 21.24 -19.93 6.21
C THR A 239 20.55 -20.77 5.13
N GLU A 240 20.62 -22.11 5.18
CA GLU A 240 19.93 -22.99 4.23
C GLU A 240 18.44 -23.13 4.55
N GLN A 241 18.05 -23.16 5.83
CA GLN A 241 16.63 -23.10 6.21
C GLN A 241 15.99 -21.76 5.86
N ALA A 242 16.72 -20.65 6.01
CA ALA A 242 16.24 -19.33 5.59
C ALA A 242 16.13 -19.18 4.06
N ALA A 243 16.96 -19.90 3.29
CA ALA A 243 16.87 -19.97 1.82
C ALA A 243 15.70 -20.84 1.35
N ALA A 244 15.47 -22.00 1.96
CA ALA A 244 14.32 -22.85 1.67
C ALA A 244 12.98 -22.20 2.06
N LEU A 245 12.93 -21.44 3.18
CA LEU A 245 11.79 -20.58 3.49
C LEU A 245 11.70 -19.36 2.54
N ALA A 246 12.81 -18.88 1.98
CA ALA A 246 12.77 -17.81 0.97
C ALA A 246 12.04 -18.26 -0.30
N GLU A 247 12.32 -19.48 -0.76
CA GLU A 247 11.63 -20.07 -1.91
C GLU A 247 10.17 -20.43 -1.61
N SER A 248 9.82 -20.67 -0.34
CA SER A 248 8.48 -21.07 0.10
C SER A 248 7.57 -19.91 0.54
N VAL A 249 8.10 -18.73 0.88
CA VAL A 249 7.35 -17.59 1.46
C VAL A 249 7.25 -16.41 0.48
N VAL A 250 7.94 -16.46 -0.65
CA VAL A 250 7.57 -15.63 -1.80
C VAL A 250 6.30 -16.26 -2.37
N PRO A 251 5.13 -15.62 -2.30
CA PRO A 251 4.05 -16.08 -3.16
C PRO A 251 4.62 -15.97 -4.57
N ALA A 252 4.76 -17.11 -5.27
CA ALA A 252 4.82 -17.06 -6.72
C ALA A 252 3.63 -16.19 -7.11
N ALA A 253 3.89 -14.96 -7.55
CA ALA A 253 2.92 -13.87 -7.52
C ALA A 253 1.62 -14.36 -8.15
N GLY A 254 0.67 -14.76 -7.30
CA GLY A 254 -0.59 -15.29 -7.76
C GLY A 254 -1.30 -14.19 -8.54
N PRO A 255 -2.33 -14.53 -9.34
CA PRO A 255 -3.14 -13.50 -9.98
C PRO A 255 -3.63 -12.50 -8.93
N THR A 256 -3.38 -11.21 -9.18
CA THR A 256 -3.90 -10.10 -8.38
C THR A 256 -4.85 -9.25 -9.18
N LEU A 257 -5.78 -8.60 -8.47
CA LEU A 257 -6.69 -7.62 -9.02
C LEU A 257 -6.21 -6.22 -8.64
N ASP A 258 -6.02 -5.38 -9.65
CA ASP A 258 -5.69 -3.97 -9.52
C ASP A 258 -6.93 -3.15 -9.85
N LEU A 259 -7.77 -2.93 -8.84
CA LEU A 259 -8.97 -2.08 -8.94
C LEU A 259 -8.57 -0.60 -8.97
N ALA A 260 -9.01 0.14 -9.98
CA ALA A 260 -8.84 1.58 -10.08
C ALA A 260 -10.23 2.25 -10.14
N LEU A 261 -10.46 3.14 -9.19
CA LEU A 261 -11.72 3.81 -8.92
C LEU A 261 -11.42 5.15 -8.24
N ASP A 262 -12.09 6.21 -8.69
CA ASP A 262 -12.02 7.49 -7.99
C ASP A 262 -12.89 7.47 -6.73
N ALA A 263 -12.46 8.18 -5.69
CA ALA A 263 -13.16 8.17 -4.41
C ALA A 263 -14.48 8.95 -4.44
N VAL A 264 -14.67 9.86 -5.41
CA VAL A 264 -15.83 10.76 -5.45
C VAL A 264 -16.26 11.03 -6.88
N PHE A 265 -17.57 10.94 -7.13
CA PHE A 265 -18.23 11.27 -8.40
C PHE A 265 -19.39 12.26 -8.17
N ALA A 266 -19.76 13.02 -9.19
CA ALA A 266 -21.01 13.79 -9.22
C ALA A 266 -22.21 12.91 -9.62
N SER A 267 -23.40 13.22 -9.13
CA SER A 267 -24.61 12.42 -9.37
C SER A 267 -25.13 12.46 -10.81
N ASP A 268 -24.58 13.34 -11.65
CA ASP A 268 -24.93 13.51 -13.06
C ASP A 268 -23.85 12.99 -14.02
N GLU A 269 -22.71 12.52 -13.51
CA GLU A 269 -21.64 11.95 -14.31
C GLU A 269 -21.61 10.41 -14.24
N PRO A 270 -21.20 9.72 -15.31
CA PRO A 270 -21.02 8.27 -15.27
C PRO A 270 -19.87 7.89 -14.34
N VAL A 271 -20.00 6.73 -13.68
CA VAL A 271 -18.95 6.19 -12.80
C VAL A 271 -18.11 5.20 -13.60
N GLU A 272 -16.84 5.54 -13.79
CA GLU A 272 -15.89 4.65 -14.46
C GLU A 272 -15.11 3.81 -13.45
N ILE A 273 -15.10 2.49 -13.67
CA ILE A 273 -14.35 1.52 -12.86
C ILE A 273 -13.46 0.70 -13.77
N ARG A 274 -12.19 0.55 -13.41
CA ARG A 274 -11.24 -0.29 -14.13
C ARG A 274 -10.68 -1.35 -13.20
N CYS A 275 -10.41 -2.54 -13.71
CA CYS A 275 -9.68 -3.56 -12.97
C CYS A 275 -8.69 -4.26 -13.90
N ALA A 276 -7.40 -4.19 -13.58
CA ALA A 276 -6.38 -4.98 -14.29
C ALA A 276 -6.10 -6.28 -13.53
N VAL A 277 -5.96 -7.38 -14.26
CA VAL A 277 -5.50 -8.66 -13.71
C VAL A 277 -4.00 -8.75 -13.93
N ARG A 278 -3.23 -8.78 -12.84
CA ARG A 278 -1.78 -8.97 -12.92
C ARG A 278 -1.45 -10.43 -12.66
N ALA A 279 -1.55 -11.25 -13.71
CA ALA A 279 -0.88 -12.53 -13.94
C ALA A 279 -1.35 -13.14 -15.28
N THR A 280 -0.55 -14.08 -15.81
CA THR A 280 -0.91 -14.92 -16.95
C THR A 280 -2.01 -15.90 -16.52
N MET A 281 -3.18 -15.88 -17.17
CA MET A 281 -4.29 -16.84 -17.05
C MET A 281 -5.29 -16.57 -15.90
N VAL A 282 -6.21 -15.62 -16.12
CA VAL A 282 -7.56 -15.71 -15.53
C VAL A 282 -8.52 -16.09 -16.64
N ASP A 283 -8.89 -17.38 -16.70
CA ASP A 283 -9.74 -17.96 -17.74
C ASP A 283 -11.24 -17.59 -17.60
N ALA A 284 -11.60 -16.70 -16.66
CA ALA A 284 -12.99 -16.34 -16.37
C ALA A 284 -13.23 -14.82 -16.41
N PRO A 285 -14.42 -14.37 -16.86
CA PRO A 285 -14.77 -12.94 -16.85
C PRO A 285 -14.86 -12.43 -15.41
N ALA A 286 -14.32 -11.24 -15.16
CA ALA A 286 -14.55 -10.56 -13.89
C ALA A 286 -15.98 -10.05 -13.79
N THR A 287 -16.58 -10.15 -12.60
CA THR A 287 -17.89 -9.61 -12.28
C THR A 287 -17.72 -8.42 -11.36
N LEU A 288 -18.43 -7.33 -11.64
CA LEU A 288 -18.52 -6.17 -10.75
C LEU A 288 -19.86 -6.22 -10.01
N THR A 289 -19.83 -6.01 -8.69
CA THR A 289 -21.02 -5.81 -7.87
C THR A 289 -20.94 -4.45 -7.19
N ILE A 290 -21.98 -3.63 -7.37
CA ILE A 290 -22.13 -2.36 -6.67
C ILE A 290 -23.08 -2.57 -5.52
N THR A 291 -22.65 -2.22 -4.31
CA THR A 291 -23.46 -2.28 -3.09
C THR A 291 -23.66 -0.86 -2.57
N ALA A 292 -24.90 -0.39 -2.48
CA ALA A 292 -25.21 0.89 -1.86
C ALA A 292 -25.21 0.77 -0.32
N ALA A 293 -25.15 1.90 0.38
CA ALA A 293 -25.16 1.95 1.85
C ALA A 293 -26.39 1.29 2.50
N ASP A 294 -27.52 1.22 1.80
CA ASP A 294 -28.74 0.54 2.25
C ASP A 294 -28.69 -0.99 2.07
N GLY A 295 -27.58 -1.52 1.54
CA GLY A 295 -27.35 -2.94 1.28
C GLY A 295 -27.92 -3.43 -0.04
N SER A 296 -28.54 -2.56 -0.85
CA SER A 296 -28.99 -2.94 -2.19
C SER A 296 -27.78 -3.23 -3.09
N THR A 297 -27.84 -4.34 -3.82
CA THR A 297 -26.76 -4.80 -4.70
C THR A 297 -27.21 -4.82 -6.15
N THR A 298 -26.37 -4.29 -7.03
CA THR A 298 -26.58 -4.36 -8.48
C THR A 298 -25.36 -5.05 -9.10
N PRO A 299 -25.50 -6.27 -9.64
CA PRO A 299 -24.46 -6.88 -10.44
C PRO A 299 -24.36 -6.15 -11.78
N VAL A 300 -23.12 -5.88 -12.21
CA VAL A 300 -22.82 -5.16 -13.43
C VAL A 300 -22.00 -6.07 -14.33
N VAL A 301 -22.56 -6.36 -15.51
CA VAL A 301 -21.88 -7.16 -16.52
C VAL A 301 -20.83 -6.26 -17.21
N PRO A 302 -19.56 -6.71 -17.33
CA PRO A 302 -18.53 -5.92 -18.00
C PRO A 302 -18.88 -5.64 -19.45
N ALA A 303 -18.57 -4.43 -19.90
CA ALA A 303 -18.18 -4.26 -21.29
C ALA A 303 -16.78 -4.90 -21.40
N LEU A 304 -16.65 -5.97 -22.19
CA LEU A 304 -15.36 -6.63 -22.45
C LEU A 304 -14.51 -5.73 -23.35
N GLU A 305 -14.07 -4.59 -22.82
CA GLU A 305 -13.02 -3.78 -23.43
C GLU A 305 -11.72 -4.08 -22.69
N PRO A 306 -10.74 -4.73 -23.36
CA PRO A 306 -9.41 -4.89 -22.78
C PRO A 306 -8.80 -3.52 -22.48
N CYS A 307 -8.43 -3.29 -21.21
CA CYS A 307 -7.89 -2.01 -20.73
C CYS A 307 -6.41 -1.76 -21.11
N ASP A 308 -5.69 -2.75 -21.64
CA ASP A 308 -4.27 -2.65 -21.98
C ASP A 308 -3.86 -3.51 -23.20
N GLU A 309 -2.63 -3.29 -23.70
CA GLU A 309 -2.06 -4.04 -24.83
C GLU A 309 -1.91 -5.55 -24.55
N SER A 310 -2.01 -5.96 -23.28
CA SER A 310 -1.94 -7.36 -22.84
C SER A 310 -3.31 -8.06 -22.82
N GLY A 311 -4.41 -7.32 -22.88
CA GLY A 311 -5.77 -7.84 -22.89
C GLY A 311 -6.30 -8.29 -21.53
N ALA A 312 -5.57 -8.02 -20.44
CA ALA A 312 -5.82 -8.61 -19.12
C ALA A 312 -6.62 -7.70 -18.17
N GLY A 313 -7.32 -6.69 -18.68
CA GLY A 313 -8.10 -5.75 -17.85
C GLY A 313 -9.56 -5.60 -18.27
N PHE A 314 -10.37 -5.18 -17.31
CA PHE A 314 -11.81 -4.97 -17.43
C PHE A 314 -12.16 -3.49 -17.20
N ARG A 315 -13.18 -3.01 -17.90
CA ARG A 315 -13.74 -1.66 -17.74
C ARG A 315 -15.24 -1.76 -17.55
N TRP A 316 -15.75 -0.99 -16.59
CA TRP A 316 -17.18 -0.79 -16.38
C TRP A 316 -17.48 0.70 -16.39
N GLU A 317 -18.53 1.07 -17.11
CA GLU A 317 -19.09 2.41 -17.07
C GLU A 317 -20.51 2.26 -16.54
N LEU A 318 -20.77 2.82 -15.36
CA LEU A 318 -22.09 2.83 -14.76
C LEU A 318 -22.80 4.12 -15.18
N PRO A 319 -24.13 4.06 -15.41
CA PRO A 319 -24.90 5.29 -15.53
C PRO A 319 -24.78 6.12 -14.25
N PRO A 320 -25.08 7.43 -14.30
CA PRO A 320 -25.08 8.28 -13.13
C PRO A 320 -25.89 7.66 -11.99
N LEU A 321 -25.28 7.63 -10.80
CA LEU A 321 -25.86 7.03 -9.61
C LEU A 321 -26.48 8.13 -8.72
N PRO A 322 -27.50 7.81 -7.91
CA PRO A 322 -28.01 8.78 -6.95
C PRO A 322 -26.94 9.11 -5.88
N PRO A 323 -27.04 10.28 -5.22
CA PRO A 323 -26.12 10.63 -4.15
C PRO A 323 -26.10 9.58 -3.03
N GLY A 324 -24.91 9.18 -2.59
CA GLY A 324 -24.73 8.17 -1.56
C GLY A 324 -23.34 7.53 -1.55
N ALA A 325 -23.09 6.68 -0.55
CA ALA A 325 -21.88 5.88 -0.47
C ALA A 325 -22.10 4.49 -1.09
N TYR A 326 -21.11 4.02 -1.84
CA TYR A 326 -21.15 2.78 -2.56
C TYR A 326 -19.86 1.98 -2.36
N GLN A 327 -19.98 0.66 -2.40
CA GLN A 327 -18.86 -0.27 -2.46
C GLN A 327 -18.88 -0.98 -3.82
N ALA A 328 -17.76 -0.89 -4.55
CA ALA A 328 -17.51 -1.65 -5.75
C ALA A 328 -16.71 -2.89 -5.39
N THR A 329 -17.23 -4.08 -5.70
CA THR A 329 -16.53 -5.35 -5.49
C THR A 329 -16.31 -6.03 -6.83
N VAL A 330 -15.05 -6.31 -7.16
CA VAL A 330 -14.68 -7.09 -8.34
C VAL A 330 -14.34 -8.50 -7.90
N SER A 331 -14.88 -9.49 -8.62
CA SER A 331 -14.57 -10.91 -8.42
C SER A 331 -14.15 -11.54 -9.74
N ALA A 332 -13.04 -12.27 -9.77
CA ALA A 332 -12.51 -12.86 -11.00
C ALA A 332 -11.92 -14.26 -10.79
N GLY A 333 -11.98 -15.09 -11.84
CA GLY A 333 -11.34 -16.40 -11.89
C GLY A 333 -12.04 -17.50 -11.08
N SER A 334 -11.56 -18.73 -11.27
CA SER A 334 -11.93 -19.90 -10.45
C SER A 334 -11.31 -19.89 -9.06
N LEU A 335 -10.33 -19.01 -8.82
CA LEU A 335 -9.62 -18.86 -7.55
C LEU A 335 -10.33 -17.91 -6.57
N GLU A 336 -11.56 -17.47 -6.89
CA GLU A 336 -12.35 -16.53 -6.07
C GLU A 336 -11.55 -15.27 -5.68
N LEU A 337 -10.79 -14.71 -6.62
CA LEU A 337 -10.06 -13.47 -6.37
C LEU A 337 -11.09 -12.36 -6.20
N THR A 338 -11.05 -11.67 -5.06
CA THR A 338 -11.95 -10.56 -4.77
C THR A 338 -11.16 -9.36 -4.28
N THR A 339 -11.54 -8.18 -4.76
CA THR A 339 -11.07 -6.92 -4.20
C THR A 339 -12.22 -5.93 -4.22
N SER A 340 -12.27 -5.06 -3.23
CA SER A 340 -13.31 -4.03 -3.15
C SER A 340 -12.74 -2.66 -2.86
N ASP A 341 -13.45 -1.62 -3.27
CA ASP A 341 -13.16 -0.23 -2.91
C ASP A 341 -14.47 0.53 -2.67
N VAL A 342 -14.37 1.68 -2.03
CA VAL A 342 -15.52 2.54 -1.72
C VAL A 342 -15.43 3.87 -2.43
N PHE A 343 -16.58 4.39 -2.83
CA PHE A 343 -16.69 5.71 -3.45
C PHE A 343 -17.96 6.41 -2.99
N GLU A 344 -17.95 7.74 -3.09
CA GLU A 344 -19.08 8.60 -2.74
C GLU A 344 -19.60 9.31 -3.99
N VAL A 345 -20.91 9.32 -4.14
CA VAL A 345 -21.59 10.10 -5.17
C VAL A 345 -22.24 11.29 -4.49
N LEU A 346 -21.89 12.49 -4.95
CA LEU A 346 -22.37 13.75 -4.39
C LEU A 346 -23.43 14.35 -5.28
N GLU A 347 -24.31 15.16 -4.69
CA GLU A 347 -25.21 15.98 -5.50
C GLU A 347 -24.40 16.85 -6.46
N ALA A 348 -24.79 16.83 -7.75
CA ALA A 348 -24.25 17.75 -8.72
C ALA A 348 -24.53 19.18 -8.25
N GLU A 349 -23.48 19.98 -8.07
CA GLU A 349 -23.66 21.39 -7.78
C GLU A 349 -24.35 22.02 -8.99
N ASN A 350 -25.60 22.47 -8.81
CA ASN A 350 -26.27 23.30 -9.79
C ASN A 350 -25.39 24.53 -10.03
N SER A 351 -24.70 24.55 -11.17
CA SER A 351 -23.92 25.71 -11.61
C SER A 351 -24.89 26.88 -11.80
N ALA A 352 -24.97 27.75 -10.80
CA ALA A 352 -25.71 29.01 -10.84
C ALA A 352 -24.74 30.19 -11.00
#